data_AF-A0A660YBA8-F1
#
_entry.id   AF-A0A660YBA8-F1
#
_cell.length_a   1.000
_cell.length_b   1.000
_cell.length_c   1.000
_cell.angle_alpha   90.00
_cell.angle_beta   90.00
_cell.angle_gamma   90.00
#
_symmetry.space_group_name_H-M   'P 1'
#
loop_
_entity.id
_entity.type
_entity.pdbx_description
1 polymer ?
#
loop_
_entity_poly.entity_id
_entity_poly.type
_entity_poly.pdbx_seq_one_letter_code
_entity_poly.pdbx_strand_id
1 'polypeptide(L)'
;VEVWEEKVPISQEVSGLCELLGIDPLYSANEGRIVAIVPHEEADEALGALRGHPLGRDAEVVGRIVEEHPGKVVLRTRVGGRRLMDLPAGDPFPRIC
;
A
#
# COMPACT_ATOMS: atom_id res chain seq x y z
N VAL A 1 11.74 2.86 3.47
CA VAL A 1 10.88 2.53 2.30
C VAL A 1 10.18 3.79 1.84
N GLU A 2 10.19 4.09 0.54
CA GLU A 2 9.35 5.14 -0.05
C GLU A 2 8.17 4.49 -0.77
N VAL A 3 6.94 4.92 -0.48
CA VAL A 3 5.70 4.40 -1.07
C VAL A 3 5.01 5.52 -1.83
N TRP A 4 4.49 5.25 -3.02
CA TRP A 4 3.73 6.19 -3.85
C TRP A 4 2.23 5.99 -3.59
N GLU A 5 1.59 6.95 -2.92
CA GLU A 5 0.17 6.86 -2.55
C GLU A 5 -0.75 6.74 -3.77
N GLU A 6 -0.41 7.39 -4.88
CA GLU A 6 -1.19 7.27 -6.12
C GLU A 6 -1.15 5.86 -6.74
N LYS A 7 -0.18 5.03 -6.36
CA LYS A 7 0.01 3.68 -6.90
C LYS A 7 -0.64 2.61 -6.06
N VAL A 8 -1.03 2.88 -4.82
CA VAL A 8 -1.68 1.88 -3.99
C VAL A 8 -3.08 1.59 -4.55
N PRO A 9 -3.39 0.34 -4.98
CA PRO A 9 -4.69 0.02 -5.54
C PRO A 9 -5.77 0.09 -4.47
N ILE A 10 -6.65 1.09 -4.57
CA ILE A 10 -7.79 1.29 -3.70
C ILE A 10 -9.01 1.49 -4.60
N SER A 11 -10.08 0.71 -4.39
CA SER A 11 -11.30 0.86 -5.18
C SER A 11 -11.98 2.19 -4.86
N GLN A 12 -12.77 2.72 -5.80
CA GLN A 12 -13.47 3.99 -5.58
C GLN A 12 -14.46 3.90 -4.41
N GLU A 13 -15.12 2.75 -4.25
CA GLU A 13 -16.05 2.46 -3.18
C GLU A 13 -15.35 2.46 -1.81
N VAL A 14 -14.18 1.83 -1.72
CA VAL A 14 -13.37 1.83 -0.49
C VAL A 14 -12.88 3.23 -0.17
N SER A 15 -12.36 3.97 -1.17
CA SER A 15 -11.90 5.35 -0.99
C SER A 15 -13.03 6.25 -0.47
N GLY A 16 -14.21 6.19 -1.09
CA GLY A 16 -15.36 7.00 -0.70
C GLY A 16 -15.88 6.66 0.70
N LEU A 17 -15.90 5.37 1.07
CA LEU A 17 -16.30 4.95 2.41
C LEU A 17 -15.28 5.41 3.47
N CYS A 18 -13.99 5.24 3.20
CA CYS A 18 -12.91 5.69 4.08
C CYS A 18 -12.95 7.21 4.31
N GLU A 19 -13.20 7.99 3.25
CA GLU A 19 -13.39 9.45 3.35
C GLU A 19 -14.60 9.79 4.23
N LEU A 20 -15.73 9.11 4.06
CA LEU A 20 -16.93 9.33 4.88
C LEU A 20 -16.71 9.01 6.35
N LEU A 21 -15.98 7.93 6.64
CA LEU A 21 -15.74 7.44 8.00
C LEU A 21 -14.56 8.13 8.69
N GLY A 22 -13.76 8.92 7.96
CA GLY A 22 -12.55 9.55 8.48
C GLY A 22 -11.44 8.54 8.78
N ILE A 23 -11.37 7.46 8.00
CA ILE A 23 -10.42 6.35 8.17
C ILE A 23 -9.43 6.36 7.01
N ASP A 24 -8.17 6.08 7.30
CA ASP A 24 -7.14 5.93 6.26
C ASP A 24 -7.09 4.45 5.81
N PRO A 25 -7.37 4.15 4.53
CA PRO A 25 -7.43 2.77 4.02
C PRO A 25 -6.10 2.03 4.14
N LEU A 26 -4.97 2.75 4.25
CA LEU A 26 -3.64 2.15 4.38
C LEU A 26 -3.42 1.48 5.75
N TYR A 27 -4.29 1.74 6.73
CA TYR A 27 -4.24 1.13 8.07
C TYR A 27 -5.35 0.10 8.33
N SER A 28 -6.18 -0.21 7.34
CA SER A 28 -7.21 -1.24 7.48
C SER A 28 -6.63 -2.64 7.28
N ALA A 29 -7.10 -3.60 8.07
CA ALA A 29 -6.79 -5.01 7.86
C ALA A 29 -7.21 -5.48 6.44
N ASN A 30 -6.42 -6.40 5.87
CA ASN A 30 -6.65 -7.02 4.58
C ASN A 30 -6.53 -8.55 4.71
N GLU A 31 -7.54 -9.32 4.31
CA GLU A 31 -7.56 -10.81 4.44
C GLU A 31 -7.29 -11.59 3.14
N GLY A 32 -6.80 -10.90 2.10
CA GLY A 32 -6.55 -11.52 0.79
C GLY A 32 -5.49 -10.80 -0.03
N ARG A 33 -4.60 -10.07 0.63
CA ARG A 33 -3.55 -9.25 0.01
C ARG A 33 -2.20 -9.63 0.57
N ILE A 34 -1.16 -9.42 -0.22
CA ILE A 34 0.23 -9.60 0.19
C ILE A 34 1.02 -8.33 -0.14
N VAL A 35 2.11 -8.12 0.61
CA VAL A 35 3.17 -7.18 0.25
C VAL A 35 4.41 -8.00 -0.05
N ALA A 36 5.00 -7.78 -1.22
CA ALA A 36 6.23 -8.46 -1.65
C ALA A 36 7.34 -7.43 -1.88
N ILE A 37 8.56 -7.77 -1.46
CA ILE A 37 9.78 -7.01 -1.75
C ILE A 37 10.62 -7.90 -2.66
N VAL A 38 10.99 -7.36 -3.82
CA VAL A 38 11.74 -8.06 -4.87
C VAL A 38 12.94 -7.24 -5.32
N PRO A 39 13.99 -7.87 -5.87
CA PRO A 39 15.05 -7.16 -6.58
C PRO A 39 14.49 -6.27 -7.69
N HIS A 40 15.15 -5.14 -7.95
CA HIS A 40 14.63 -4.15 -8.91
C HIS A 40 14.53 -4.72 -10.32
N GLU A 41 15.52 -5.53 -10.70
CA GLU A 41 15.64 -6.22 -11.97
C GLU A 41 14.58 -7.31 -12.18
N GLU A 42 13.97 -7.82 -11.12
CA GLU A 42 12.92 -8.85 -11.16
C GLU A 42 11.51 -8.26 -11.03
N ALA A 43 11.38 -6.94 -10.83
CA ALA A 43 10.11 -6.30 -10.50
C ALA A 43 9.03 -6.51 -11.57
N ASP A 44 9.39 -6.39 -12.85
CA ASP A 44 8.45 -6.57 -13.96
C ASP A 44 8.01 -8.02 -14.12
N GLU A 45 8.92 -8.98 -13.93
CA GLU A 45 8.61 -10.41 -14.00
C GLU A 45 7.68 -10.82 -12.84
N ALA A 46 8.01 -10.41 -11.61
CA ALA A 46 7.19 -10.67 -10.43
C ALA A 46 5.80 -10.04 -10.56
N LEU A 47 5.73 -8.78 -11.04
CA LEU A 47 4.46 -8.11 -11.30
C LEU A 47 3.64 -8.83 -12.38
N GLY A 48 4.29 -9.28 -13.45
CA GLY A 48 3.66 -10.07 -14.51
C GLY A 48 3.07 -11.39 -13.99
N ALA A 49 3.82 -12.11 -13.16
CA ALA A 49 3.37 -13.35 -12.54
C ALA A 49 2.14 -13.12 -11.64
N LEU A 50 2.15 -12.08 -10.81
CA LEU A 50 1.01 -11.73 -9.95
C LEU A 50 -0.22 -11.35 -10.77
N ARG A 51 -0.06 -10.51 -11.81
CA ARG A 51 -1.15 -10.08 -12.68
C ARG A 51 -1.71 -11.21 -13.55
N GLY A 52 -0.91 -12.25 -13.82
CA GLY A 52 -1.35 -13.48 -14.49
C GLY A 52 -2.31 -14.32 -13.65
N HIS A 53 -2.38 -14.10 -12.33
CA HIS A 53 -3.30 -14.80 -11.44
C HIS A 53 -4.61 -13.99 -11.24
N PRO A 54 -5.80 -14.62 -11.26
CA PRO A 54 -7.08 -13.89 -11.12
C PRO A 54 -7.19 -12.99 -9.88
N LEU A 55 -6.60 -13.41 -8.76
CA LEU A 55 -6.59 -12.64 -7.51
C LEU A 55 -5.52 -11.52 -7.47
N GLY A 56 -4.54 -11.56 -8.38
CA GLY A 56 -3.43 -10.61 -8.44
C GLY A 56 -3.52 -9.61 -9.61
N ARG A 57 -4.62 -9.62 -10.37
CA ARG A 57 -4.84 -8.73 -11.53
C ARG A 57 -4.58 -7.24 -11.25
N ASP A 58 -4.84 -6.81 -10.02
CA ASP A 58 -4.71 -5.42 -9.57
C ASP A 58 -3.36 -5.17 -8.84
N ALA A 59 -2.42 -6.13 -8.86
CA ALA A 59 -1.09 -5.93 -8.28
C ALA A 59 -0.40 -4.73 -8.96
N GLU A 60 0.36 -3.95 -8.20
CA GLU A 60 1.09 -2.77 -8.66
C GLU A 60 2.39 -2.64 -7.87
N VAL A 61 3.43 -2.09 -8.50
CA VAL A 61 4.64 -1.67 -7.79
C VAL A 61 4.33 -0.35 -7.08
N VAL A 62 4.18 -0.41 -5.76
CA VAL A 62 3.72 0.73 -4.95
C VAL A 62 4.86 1.55 -4.33
N GLY A 63 6.12 1.17 -4.52
CA GLY A 63 7.22 1.87 -3.87
C GLY A 63 8.58 1.25 -4.16
N ARG A 64 9.56 1.68 -3.36
CA ARG A 64 10.95 1.21 -3.41
C ARG A 64 11.64 1.27 -2.06
N ILE A 65 12.66 0.43 -1.90
CA ILE A 65 13.60 0.53 -0.80
C ILE A 65 14.57 1.69 -1.08
N VAL A 66 14.85 2.49 -0.06
CA VAL A 66 15.68 3.70 -0.12
C VAL A 66 16.56 3.76 1.14
N GLU A 67 17.76 4.32 1.03
CA GLU A 67 18.72 4.41 2.16
C GLU A 67 18.41 5.59 3.10
N GLU A 68 17.74 6.61 2.59
CA GLU A 68 17.48 7.89 3.26
C GLU A 68 16.55 7.78 4.48
N HIS A 69 15.82 6.67 4.60
CA HIS A 69 14.76 6.47 5.59
C HIS A 69 14.88 5.11 6.30
N PRO A 70 15.99 4.86 7.03
CA PRO A 70 16.19 3.59 7.72
C PRO A 70 15.11 3.40 8.79
N GLY A 71 14.48 2.21 8.81
CA GLY A 71 13.43 1.85 9.77
C GLY A 71 12.11 2.62 9.61
N LYS A 72 11.93 3.38 8.52
CA LYS A 72 10.76 4.24 8.29
C LYS A 72 10.08 3.95 6.96
N VAL A 73 8.78 4.18 6.91
CA VAL A 73 7.97 4.19 5.68
C VAL A 73 7.54 5.62 5.40
N VAL A 74 8.00 6.18 4.29
CA VAL A 74 7.65 7.54 3.85
C VAL A 74 6.71 7.43 2.65
N LEU A 75 5.52 7.98 2.80
CA LEU A 75 4.51 8.02 1.77
C LEU A 75 4.65 9.32 0.97
N ARG A 76 4.89 9.21 -0.33
CA ARG A 76 4.71 10.31 -1.29
C ARG A 76 3.23 10.46 -1.55
N THR A 77 2.66 11.59 -1.18
CA THR A 77 1.23 11.84 -1.31
C THR A 77 0.84 12.16 -2.74
N ARG A 78 -0.45 11.99 -3.08
CA ARG A 78 -0.98 12.29 -4.43
C ARG A 78 -0.73 13.74 -4.90
N VAL A 79 -0.55 14.67 -3.96
CA VAL A 79 -0.26 16.09 -4.24
C VAL A 79 1.24 16.40 -4.30
N GLY A 80 2.10 15.38 -4.25
CA GLY A 80 3.57 15.51 -4.34
C GLY A 80 4.27 15.81 -3.01
N GLY A 81 3.53 15.85 -1.90
CA GLY A 81 4.09 15.96 -0.56
C GLY A 81 4.68 14.64 -0.07
N ARG A 82 5.26 14.66 1.14
CA ARG A 82 5.74 13.47 1.84
C ARG A 82 5.18 13.46 3.26
N ARG A 83 4.66 12.30 3.70
CA ARG A 83 4.28 12.07 5.10
C ARG A 83 4.89 10.78 5.62
N LEU A 84 5.16 10.74 6.92
CA LEU A 84 5.55 9.50 7.59
C LEU A 84 4.30 8.61 7.73
N MET A 85 4.45 7.33 7.41
CA MET A 85 3.47 6.31 7.75
C MET A 85 3.91 5.69 9.07
N ASP A 86 3.25 6.12 10.14
CA ASP A 86 3.54 5.66 11.50
C ASP A 86 2.91 4.29 11.74
N LEU A 87 3.48 3.52 12.67
CA LEU A 87 2.81 2.31 13.14
C LEU A 87 1.52 2.74 13.87
N PRO A 88 0.35 2.20 13.48
CA PRO A 88 -0.89 2.54 14.17
C PRO A 88 -0.82 2.03 15.61
N ALA A 89 -1.36 2.80 16.55
CA ALA A 89 -1.42 2.40 17.97
C ALA A 89 -2.29 1.14 18.20
N GLY A 90 -3.17 0.84 17.24
CA GLY A 90 -4.03 -0.33 17.18
C GLY A 90 -4.88 -0.27 15.90
N ASP A 91 -5.60 -1.34 15.59
CA ASP A 91 -6.54 -1.34 14.46
C ASP A 91 -7.72 -0.39 14.75
N PRO A 92 -8.13 0.48 13.81
CA PRO A 92 -9.27 1.38 14.02
C PRO A 92 -10.62 0.65 14.17
N PHE A 93 -10.70 -0.63 13.79
CA PHE A 93 -11.93 -1.39 13.79
C PHE A 93 -11.96 -2.44 14.92
N PRO A 94 -12.86 -2.31 15.91
CA PRO A 94 -13.01 -3.36 16.91
C PRO A 94 -13.52 -4.65 16.24
N ARG A 95 -12.91 -5.79 16.57
CA ARG A 95 -13.30 -7.13 16.11
C ARG A 95 -13.15 -7.36 14.59
N ILE A 96 -12.20 -6.68 13.96
CA ILE A 96 -12.00 -6.79 12.50
C ILE A 96 -11.41 -8.13 12.02
N CYS A 97 -10.84 -8.93 12.92
CA CYS A 97 -10.46 -10.33 12.69
C CYS A 97 -10.11 -10.98 14.02
#